data_AF-A0A318BBB5-F1
#
_entry.id   AF-A0A318BBB5-F1
#
_cell.length_a   1.000
_cell.length_b   1.000
_cell.length_c   1.000
_cell.angle_alpha   90.00
_cell.angle_beta   90.00
_cell.angle_gamma   90.00
#
_symmetry.space_group_name_H-M   'P 1'
#
loop_
_entity.id
_entity.type
_entity.pdbx_description
1 polymer ?
#
loop_
_entity_poly.entity_id
_entity_poly.type
_entity_poly.pdbx_seq_one_letter_code
_entity_poly.pdbx_strand_id
1 'polypeptide(L)'
;MEGFRIRPLAEADIERVVLAAGGRRAHLDADARELRGADFVLGDVVIELKALDEEGFEKPDRQRKLAALFAQHESGRPVIVVDRERLPETDQRAYDRIVEGPIKSAIKSARGQLAQSRIEIGETRHSVVMLVNNGYTALDHDELLALAERRARNDSSEIDGVIVAGCYFHSDGFDANFFWPMHYIPIRSQAVPTVFEALHAAWDILAEEAMTELVIKGHGALAHKGPVVDLAFEVDEVTFVKPSPPMGRKSDFFVRGRPRSDSSGLTHCPPVAQTYPRLSLADWTRMRKLLHQAPGLCDSFEAWLKQEQTAAEAAVPLQPFVTVPVTAAAWKAWAKAELRSANFTTLTTYAALQFELRARKLLAAAVEQTVSALRPTRYILALTEEIGQDRANDVSHLAVIDETDGGFRVEPILEDVRMFHEYALVLACAYAQARSVEAVLWRKDQTYGWV
;
A
#
# COMPACT_ATOMS: atom_id res chain seq x y z
N MET A 1 -20.29 0.80 -8.54
CA MET A 1 -20.25 0.96 -10.01
C MET A 1 -19.05 0.17 -10.47
N GLU A 2 -19.21 -0.75 -11.41
CA GLU A 2 -18.06 -1.52 -11.91
C GLU A 2 -17.16 -0.55 -12.69
N GLY A 3 -15.93 -0.37 -12.22
CA GLY A 3 -14.98 0.56 -12.84
C GLY A 3 -14.59 0.11 -14.24
N PHE A 4 -13.90 0.97 -15.00
CA PHE A 4 -13.36 0.57 -16.29
C PHE A 4 -12.49 -0.70 -16.16
N ARG A 5 -12.53 -1.50 -17.22
CA ARG A 5 -11.61 -2.62 -17.46
C ARG A 5 -11.04 -2.43 -18.85
N ILE A 6 -9.81 -2.86 -19.05
CA ILE A 6 -9.18 -2.85 -20.37
C ILE A 6 -8.89 -4.28 -20.81
N ARG A 7 -8.96 -4.49 -22.12
CA ARG A 7 -8.52 -5.72 -22.75
C ARG A 7 -6.99 -5.67 -22.84
N PRO A 8 -6.26 -6.73 -22.41
CA PRO A 8 -4.83 -6.83 -22.68
C PRO A 8 -4.53 -6.78 -24.18
N LEU A 9 -3.36 -6.29 -24.53
CA LEU A 9 -2.92 -6.20 -25.92
C LEU A 9 -2.60 -7.60 -26.43
N ALA A 10 -3.30 -8.00 -27.48
CA ALA A 10 -3.05 -9.25 -28.16
C ALA A 10 -1.99 -9.05 -29.24
N GLU A 11 -1.36 -10.15 -29.65
CA GLU A 11 -0.42 -10.14 -30.78
C GLU A 11 -1.04 -9.54 -32.06
N ALA A 12 -2.33 -9.80 -32.30
CA ALA A 12 -3.07 -9.23 -33.43
C ALA A 12 -3.14 -7.68 -33.40
N ASP A 13 -3.16 -7.07 -32.21
CA ASP A 13 -3.11 -5.60 -32.09
C ASP A 13 -1.74 -5.08 -32.52
N ILE A 14 -0.68 -5.76 -32.09
CA ILE A 14 0.70 -5.41 -32.45
C ILE A 14 0.95 -5.63 -33.93
N GLU A 15 0.44 -6.72 -34.49
CA GLU A 15 0.46 -6.97 -35.93
C GLU A 15 -0.22 -5.84 -36.71
N ARG A 16 -1.39 -5.37 -36.26
CA ARG A 16 -2.07 -4.23 -36.89
C ARG A 16 -1.20 -2.98 -36.88
N VAL A 17 -0.54 -2.69 -35.75
CA VAL A 17 0.37 -1.54 -35.60
C VAL A 17 1.57 -1.66 -36.57
N VAL A 18 2.20 -2.83 -36.62
CA VAL A 18 3.34 -3.08 -37.52
C VAL A 18 2.93 -2.94 -38.99
N LEU A 19 1.80 -3.53 -39.39
CA LEU A 19 1.29 -3.44 -40.76
C LEU A 19 0.94 -1.99 -41.14
N ALA A 20 0.31 -1.23 -40.23
CA ALA A 20 0.01 0.18 -40.43
C ALA A 20 1.27 1.04 -40.57
N ALA A 21 2.36 0.67 -39.90
CA ALA A 21 3.68 1.29 -40.07
C ALA A 21 4.39 0.91 -41.38
N GLY A 22 3.79 0.05 -42.22
CA GLY A 22 4.37 -0.44 -43.47
C GLY A 22 5.24 -1.70 -43.31
N GLY A 23 5.17 -2.36 -42.16
CA GLY A 23 5.85 -3.62 -41.89
C GLY A 23 5.07 -4.84 -42.40
N ARG A 24 5.56 -6.01 -42.02
CA ARG A 24 4.97 -7.32 -42.35
C ARG A 24 5.33 -8.37 -41.31
N ARG A 25 4.61 -9.50 -41.32
CA ARG A 25 5.07 -10.72 -40.65
C ARG A 25 6.42 -11.14 -41.21
N ALA A 26 7.34 -11.51 -40.32
CA ALA A 26 8.66 -11.98 -40.73
C ALA A 26 8.57 -13.31 -41.48
N HIS A 27 7.77 -14.23 -40.93
CA HIS A 27 7.56 -15.59 -41.43
C HIS A 27 6.06 -15.93 -41.45
N LEU A 28 5.50 -16.15 -42.64
CA LEU A 28 4.07 -16.48 -42.81
C LEU A 28 3.74 -17.92 -42.39
N ASP A 29 4.75 -18.76 -42.26
CA ASP A 29 4.67 -20.19 -41.93
C ASP A 29 5.08 -20.49 -40.49
N ALA A 30 5.12 -19.48 -39.61
CA ALA A 30 5.70 -19.55 -38.26
C ALA A 30 5.31 -20.79 -37.45
N ASP A 31 4.05 -21.24 -37.54
CA ASP A 31 3.53 -22.41 -36.79
C ASP A 31 4.07 -23.77 -37.28
N ALA A 32 4.63 -23.84 -38.48
CA ALA A 32 5.10 -25.08 -39.11
C ALA A 32 6.63 -25.22 -39.06
N ARG A 33 7.36 -24.27 -38.47
CA ARG A 33 8.83 -24.21 -38.51
C ARG A 33 9.48 -24.97 -37.36
N GLU A 34 10.57 -25.66 -37.66
CA GLU A 34 11.43 -26.29 -36.64
C GLU A 34 12.23 -25.25 -35.84
N LEU A 35 12.69 -24.18 -36.51
CA LEU A 35 13.41 -23.07 -35.89
C LEU A 35 12.52 -21.84 -35.82
N ARG A 36 12.30 -21.35 -34.59
CA ARG A 36 11.49 -20.17 -34.32
C ARG A 36 12.23 -18.92 -34.80
N GLY A 37 11.56 -18.13 -35.63
CA GLY A 37 12.00 -16.81 -36.05
C GLY A 37 11.35 -15.70 -35.23
N ALA A 38 11.65 -14.48 -35.64
CA ALA A 38 11.05 -13.24 -35.18
C ALA A 38 9.62 -13.12 -35.71
N ASP A 39 8.83 -12.25 -35.09
CA ASP A 39 7.42 -12.08 -35.47
C ASP A 39 7.25 -11.14 -36.67
N PHE A 40 8.06 -10.07 -36.74
CA PHE A 40 7.84 -8.96 -37.67
C PHE A 40 9.11 -8.45 -38.34
N VAL A 41 8.92 -7.81 -39.49
CA VAL A 41 9.93 -7.01 -40.20
C VAL A 41 9.34 -5.65 -40.54
N LEU A 42 10.11 -4.59 -40.28
CA LEU A 42 9.76 -3.21 -40.61
C LEU A 42 11.01 -2.50 -41.17
N GLY A 43 10.99 -2.22 -42.48
CA GLY A 43 12.18 -1.73 -43.19
C GLY A 43 13.33 -2.73 -43.08
N ASP A 44 14.48 -2.28 -42.56
CA ASP A 44 15.65 -3.13 -42.29
C ASP A 44 15.70 -3.63 -40.84
N VAL A 45 14.61 -3.50 -40.08
CA VAL A 45 14.52 -3.94 -38.68
C VAL A 45 13.72 -5.24 -38.58
N VAL A 46 14.27 -6.24 -37.90
CA VAL A 46 13.53 -7.42 -37.46
C VAL A 46 13.11 -7.26 -36.00
N ILE A 47 11.86 -7.57 -35.70
CA ILE A 47 11.24 -7.33 -34.38
C ILE A 47 10.68 -8.64 -33.83
N GLU A 48 11.12 -9.02 -32.63
CA GLU A 48 10.52 -10.09 -31.83
C GLU A 48 9.63 -9.47 -30.74
N LEU A 49 8.37 -9.90 -30.67
CA LEU A 49 7.42 -9.50 -29.66
C LEU A 49 7.50 -10.42 -28.43
N LYS A 50 7.51 -9.82 -27.24
CA LYS A 50 7.31 -10.50 -25.96
C LYS A 50 6.30 -9.76 -25.11
N ALA A 51 5.14 -10.36 -24.90
CA ALA A 51 4.16 -9.88 -23.94
C ALA A 51 4.55 -10.30 -22.52
N LEU A 52 4.48 -9.36 -21.58
CA LEU A 52 4.62 -9.60 -20.14
C LEU A 52 3.21 -9.67 -19.55
N ASP A 53 2.57 -10.83 -19.68
CA ASP A 53 1.16 -11.02 -19.28
C ASP A 53 1.00 -11.37 -17.79
N GLU A 54 2.02 -11.94 -17.16
CA GLU A 54 1.96 -12.37 -15.75
C GLU A 54 2.55 -11.31 -14.82
N GLU A 55 1.87 -11.07 -13.69
CA GLU A 55 2.42 -10.27 -12.60
C GLU A 55 3.52 -11.06 -11.90
N GLY A 56 4.78 -10.72 -12.17
CA GLY A 56 5.92 -11.42 -11.61
C GLY A 56 5.90 -11.44 -10.08
N PHE A 57 5.44 -10.39 -9.40
CA PHE A 57 5.44 -10.37 -7.94
C PHE A 57 4.44 -11.36 -7.30
N GLU A 58 3.55 -11.99 -8.07
CA GLU A 58 2.64 -13.04 -7.57
C GLU A 58 3.31 -14.41 -7.39
N LYS A 59 4.49 -14.64 -7.97
CA LYS A 59 5.14 -15.96 -7.89
C LYS A 59 5.67 -16.22 -6.47
N PRO A 60 5.26 -17.32 -5.78
CA PRO A 60 5.65 -17.58 -4.39
C PRO A 60 7.16 -17.64 -4.14
N ASP A 61 7.92 -18.18 -5.09
CA ASP A 61 9.39 -18.21 -5.02
C ASP A 61 10.02 -16.82 -5.04
N ARG A 62 9.40 -15.88 -5.78
CA ARG A 62 9.84 -14.49 -5.85
C ARG A 62 9.47 -13.76 -4.56
N GLN A 63 8.25 -13.95 -4.07
CA GLN A 63 7.77 -13.41 -2.80
C GLN A 63 8.67 -13.83 -1.63
N ARG A 64 9.03 -15.11 -1.53
CA ARG A 64 9.95 -15.61 -0.48
C ARG A 64 11.33 -14.95 -0.56
N LYS A 65 11.87 -14.75 -1.76
CA LYS A 65 13.17 -14.08 -1.93
C LYS A 65 13.12 -12.60 -1.55
N LEU A 66 12.04 -11.90 -1.91
CA LEU A 66 11.82 -10.51 -1.51
C LEU A 66 11.63 -10.42 0.01
N ALA A 67 10.78 -11.27 0.59
CA ALA A 67 10.57 -11.31 2.04
C ALA A 67 11.88 -11.50 2.80
N ALA A 68 12.70 -12.48 2.41
CA ALA A 68 14.01 -12.70 3.01
C ALA A 68 14.96 -11.50 2.87
N LEU A 69 14.92 -10.80 1.73
CA LEU A 69 15.77 -9.63 1.47
C LEU A 69 15.38 -8.41 2.32
N PHE A 70 14.09 -8.19 2.57
CA PHE A 70 13.60 -7.03 3.30
C PHE A 70 13.52 -7.28 4.82
N ALA A 71 13.14 -8.49 5.25
CA ALA A 71 13.00 -8.83 6.66
C ALA A 71 14.30 -8.70 7.47
N GLN A 72 15.46 -8.85 6.83
CA GLN A 72 16.77 -8.63 7.46
C GLN A 72 17.03 -7.16 7.87
N HIS A 73 16.33 -6.18 7.27
CA HIS A 73 16.50 -4.76 7.55
C HIS A 73 15.41 -4.18 8.44
N GLU A 74 14.28 -4.87 8.59
CA GLU A 74 13.08 -4.38 9.29
C GLU A 74 12.52 -5.44 10.24
N SER A 75 13.39 -5.94 11.12
CA SER A 75 13.02 -6.99 12.08
C SER A 75 11.92 -6.51 13.03
N GLY A 76 10.87 -7.32 13.19
CA GLY A 76 9.77 -7.07 14.11
C GLY A 76 8.63 -6.21 13.56
N ARG A 77 8.77 -5.63 12.36
CA ARG A 77 7.68 -4.86 11.74
C ARG A 77 6.61 -5.80 11.16
N PRO A 78 5.31 -5.58 11.43
CA PRO A 78 4.24 -6.42 10.92
C PRO A 78 3.90 -6.15 9.45
N VAL A 79 4.25 -4.97 8.94
CA VAL A 79 4.09 -4.59 7.54
C VAL A 79 5.39 -3.98 7.04
N ILE A 80 5.90 -4.46 5.91
CA ILE A 80 7.16 -4.01 5.32
C ILE A 80 6.91 -3.53 3.89
N VAL A 81 7.31 -2.29 3.60
CA VAL A 81 7.23 -1.73 2.25
C VAL A 81 8.36 -2.25 1.38
N VAL A 82 8.00 -2.90 0.28
CA VAL A 82 8.88 -3.44 -0.76
C VAL A 82 9.24 -2.33 -1.74
N ASP A 83 10.25 -1.56 -1.36
CA ASP A 83 10.81 -0.48 -2.17
C ASP A 83 12.34 -0.62 -2.25
N ARG A 84 12.86 -0.55 -3.48
CA ARG A 84 14.28 -0.65 -3.78
C ARG A 84 15.10 0.40 -3.02
N GLU A 85 14.58 1.62 -2.88
CA GLU A 85 15.32 2.73 -2.27
C GLU A 85 15.53 2.56 -0.76
N ARG A 86 14.74 1.69 -0.11
CA ARG A 86 14.88 1.37 1.31
C ARG A 86 16.03 0.41 1.60
N LEU A 87 16.57 -0.24 0.57
CA LEU A 87 17.67 -1.18 0.70
C LEU A 87 19.03 -0.48 0.59
N PRO A 88 20.05 -0.93 1.35
CA PRO A 88 21.44 -0.57 1.10
C PRO A 88 21.87 -0.92 -0.34
N GLU A 89 22.84 -0.19 -0.90
CA GLU A 89 23.26 -0.37 -2.31
C GLU A 89 23.65 -1.82 -2.67
N THR A 90 24.22 -2.56 -1.72
CA THR A 90 24.58 -3.97 -1.89
C THR A 90 23.36 -4.85 -2.18
N ASP A 91 22.25 -4.53 -1.55
CA ASP A 91 21.02 -5.32 -1.53
C ASP A 91 20.03 -4.86 -2.59
N GLN A 92 20.13 -3.60 -3.03
CA GLN A 92 19.46 -3.12 -4.25
C GLN A 92 19.79 -4.00 -5.47
N ARG A 93 21.03 -4.47 -5.59
CA ARG A 93 21.42 -5.40 -6.68
C ARG A 93 20.81 -6.79 -6.52
N ALA A 94 20.51 -7.22 -5.29
CA ALA A 94 19.81 -8.48 -5.05
C ALA A 94 18.33 -8.35 -5.40
N TYR A 95 17.71 -7.23 -5.02
CA TYR A 95 16.35 -6.85 -5.43
C TYR A 95 16.20 -6.87 -6.95
N ASP A 96 17.07 -6.13 -7.66
CA ASP A 96 17.04 -6.03 -9.12
C ASP A 96 17.10 -7.43 -9.76
N ARG A 97 17.99 -8.31 -9.27
CA ARG A 97 18.10 -9.70 -9.76
C ARG A 97 16.83 -10.54 -9.56
N ILE A 98 16.07 -10.29 -8.49
CA ILE A 98 14.83 -11.01 -8.19
C ILE A 98 13.70 -10.55 -9.14
N VAL A 99 13.61 -9.24 -9.38
CA VAL A 99 12.58 -8.59 -10.21
C VAL A 99 12.85 -8.77 -11.71
N GLU A 100 14.11 -8.77 -12.14
CA GLU A 100 14.53 -8.89 -13.55
C GLU A 100 14.21 -10.25 -14.21
N GLY A 101 13.87 -11.28 -13.44
CA GLY A 101 13.73 -12.67 -13.92
C GLY A 101 12.87 -12.87 -15.18
N PRO A 102 11.66 -12.30 -15.27
CA PRO A 102 10.80 -12.45 -16.45
C PRO A 102 11.38 -11.74 -17.68
N ILE A 103 11.89 -10.52 -17.49
CA ILE A 103 12.51 -9.69 -18.54
C ILE A 103 13.76 -10.39 -19.08
N LYS A 104 14.59 -10.93 -18.21
CA LYS A 104 15.77 -11.73 -18.59
C LYS A 104 15.40 -12.92 -19.47
N SER A 105 14.35 -13.65 -19.12
CA SER A 105 13.88 -14.81 -19.89
C SER A 105 13.34 -14.38 -21.25
N ALA A 106 12.58 -13.28 -21.32
CA ALA A 106 12.08 -12.71 -22.57
C ALA A 106 13.22 -12.30 -23.52
N ILE A 107 14.20 -11.54 -23.02
CA ILE A 107 15.39 -11.12 -23.78
C ILE A 107 16.20 -12.33 -24.27
N LYS A 108 16.42 -13.33 -23.40
CA LYS A 108 17.19 -14.54 -23.76
C LYS A 108 16.49 -15.36 -24.85
N SER A 109 15.16 -15.49 -24.79
CA SER A 109 14.37 -16.16 -25.82
C SER A 109 14.45 -15.41 -27.15
N ALA A 110 14.22 -14.09 -27.11
CA ALA A 110 14.19 -13.26 -28.30
C ALA A 110 15.52 -13.26 -29.06
N ARG A 111 16.65 -13.32 -28.34
CA ARG A 111 17.99 -13.39 -28.94
C ARG A 111 18.12 -14.48 -30.01
N GLY A 112 17.62 -15.69 -29.73
CA GLY A 112 17.74 -16.82 -30.67
C GLY A 112 16.91 -16.60 -31.93
N GLN A 113 15.69 -16.09 -31.76
CA GLN A 113 14.72 -15.84 -32.83
C GLN A 113 15.19 -14.71 -33.78
N LEU A 114 15.75 -13.65 -33.20
CA LEU A 114 16.31 -12.52 -33.93
C LEU A 114 17.56 -12.93 -34.73
N ALA A 115 18.47 -13.68 -34.12
CA ALA A 115 19.66 -14.18 -34.82
C ALA A 115 19.30 -15.06 -36.01
N GLN A 116 18.35 -15.98 -35.83
CA GLN A 116 17.87 -16.85 -36.91
C GLN A 116 17.24 -16.03 -38.04
N SER A 117 16.40 -15.06 -37.71
CA SER A 117 15.69 -14.26 -38.73
C SER A 117 16.60 -13.34 -39.51
N ARG A 118 17.67 -12.82 -38.90
CA ARG A 118 18.70 -12.04 -39.61
C ARG A 118 19.44 -12.86 -40.66
N ILE A 119 19.60 -14.17 -40.45
CA ILE A 119 20.22 -15.06 -41.43
C ILE A 119 19.27 -15.31 -42.60
N GLU A 120 17.98 -15.49 -42.31
CA GLU A 120 16.96 -15.86 -43.30
C GLU A 120 16.45 -14.67 -44.11
N ILE A 121 16.44 -13.47 -43.50
CA ILE A 121 15.88 -12.25 -44.10
C ILE A 121 17.03 -11.26 -44.32
N GLY A 122 17.75 -11.45 -45.44
CA GLY A 122 19.00 -10.73 -45.74
C GLY A 122 18.90 -9.22 -45.93
N GLU A 123 17.70 -8.66 -46.03
CA GLU A 123 17.45 -7.21 -46.05
C GLU A 123 17.51 -6.56 -44.66
N THR A 124 17.47 -7.36 -43.59
CA THR A 124 17.47 -6.88 -42.20
C THR A 124 18.89 -6.59 -41.69
N ARG A 125 19.04 -5.47 -40.98
CA ARG A 125 20.30 -4.97 -40.43
C ARG A 125 20.25 -4.80 -38.91
N HIS A 126 19.05 -4.58 -38.37
CA HIS A 126 18.83 -4.28 -36.96
C HIS A 126 17.91 -5.31 -36.31
N SER A 127 18.30 -5.80 -35.15
CA SER A 127 17.49 -6.67 -34.30
C SER A 127 16.86 -5.89 -33.15
N VAL A 128 15.55 -5.96 -33.01
CA VAL A 128 14.82 -5.29 -31.94
C VAL A 128 13.93 -6.26 -31.19
N VAL A 129 13.92 -6.15 -29.86
CA VAL A 129 12.91 -6.81 -29.03
C VAL A 129 11.84 -5.80 -28.66
N MET A 130 10.57 -6.12 -28.88
CA MET A 130 9.44 -5.33 -28.40
C MET A 130 8.82 -6.01 -27.17
N LEU A 131 8.94 -5.38 -26.01
CA LEU A 131 8.31 -5.81 -24.76
C LEU A 131 6.98 -5.07 -24.59
N VAL A 132 5.89 -5.80 -24.43
CA VAL A 132 4.56 -5.23 -24.16
C VAL A 132 4.14 -5.55 -22.73
N ASN A 133 3.95 -4.52 -21.90
CA ASN A 133 3.51 -4.69 -20.53
C ASN A 133 1.99 -4.85 -20.43
N ASN A 134 1.54 -6.10 -20.38
CA ASN A 134 0.13 -6.43 -20.22
C ASN A 134 -0.27 -6.63 -18.76
N GLY A 135 0.59 -7.20 -17.92
CA GLY A 135 0.24 -7.62 -16.55
C GLY A 135 1.30 -7.33 -15.49
N TYR A 136 2.47 -6.78 -15.83
CA TYR A 136 3.51 -6.45 -14.86
C TYR A 136 3.29 -5.03 -14.29
N THR A 137 2.20 -4.89 -13.55
CA THR A 137 1.66 -3.64 -13.01
C THR A 137 2.44 -3.09 -11.83
N ALA A 138 3.20 -3.94 -11.15
CA ALA A 138 4.09 -3.52 -10.06
C ALA A 138 5.14 -2.51 -10.52
N LEU A 139 5.62 -2.64 -11.76
CA LEU A 139 6.63 -1.74 -12.30
C LEU A 139 5.97 -0.61 -13.08
N ASP A 140 6.44 0.61 -12.85
CA ASP A 140 6.13 1.69 -13.78
C ASP A 140 6.87 1.51 -15.12
N HIS A 141 6.57 2.39 -16.07
CA HIS A 141 7.16 2.31 -17.39
C HIS A 141 8.67 2.54 -17.39
N ASP A 142 9.17 3.46 -16.55
CA ASP A 142 10.58 3.85 -16.51
C ASP A 142 11.42 2.78 -15.81
N GLU A 143 10.89 2.16 -14.74
CA GLU A 143 11.47 0.98 -14.11
C GLU A 143 11.60 -0.16 -15.12
N LEU A 144 10.55 -0.45 -15.89
CA LEU A 144 10.58 -1.50 -16.90
C LEU A 144 11.59 -1.19 -18.02
N LEU A 145 11.66 0.06 -18.48
CA LEU A 145 12.65 0.53 -19.45
C LEU A 145 14.08 0.28 -18.95
N ALA A 146 14.39 0.72 -17.73
CA ALA A 146 15.71 0.60 -17.13
C ALA A 146 16.14 -0.87 -16.94
N LEU A 147 15.20 -1.74 -16.55
CA LEU A 147 15.46 -3.19 -16.44
C LEU A 147 15.68 -3.82 -17.81
N ALA A 148 14.84 -3.50 -18.81
CA ALA A 148 14.93 -4.02 -20.16
C ALA A 148 16.26 -3.63 -20.84
N GLU A 149 16.65 -2.36 -20.73
CA GLU A 149 17.93 -1.86 -21.22
C GLU A 149 19.09 -2.67 -20.64
N ARG A 150 19.12 -2.77 -19.30
CA ARG A 150 20.19 -3.43 -18.57
C ARG A 150 20.31 -4.90 -18.95
N ARG A 151 19.19 -5.63 -19.08
CA ARG A 151 19.19 -7.02 -19.51
C ARG A 151 19.68 -7.16 -20.95
N ALA A 152 19.18 -6.34 -21.87
CA ALA A 152 19.58 -6.40 -23.27
C ALA A 152 21.08 -6.14 -23.45
N ARG A 153 21.64 -5.14 -22.75
CA ARG A 153 23.08 -4.84 -22.75
C ARG A 153 23.93 -6.00 -22.23
N ASN A 154 23.49 -6.66 -21.15
CA ASN A 154 24.29 -7.67 -20.46
C ASN A 154 24.13 -9.09 -21.01
N ASP A 155 22.99 -9.43 -21.60
CA ASP A 155 22.65 -10.81 -21.97
C ASP A 155 22.79 -11.11 -23.47
N SER A 156 22.95 -10.09 -24.32
CA SER A 156 22.84 -10.28 -25.77
C SER A 156 23.88 -9.56 -26.63
N SER A 157 24.52 -10.40 -27.45
CA SER A 157 25.07 -10.21 -28.80
C SER A 157 24.27 -9.42 -29.82
N GLU A 158 23.00 -9.79 -29.87
CA GLU A 158 22.28 -9.83 -31.14
C GLU A 158 21.10 -8.86 -31.14
N ILE A 159 21.00 -8.02 -30.11
CA ILE A 159 19.93 -7.05 -29.93
C ILE A 159 20.53 -5.66 -30.08
N ASP A 160 20.06 -4.92 -31.08
CA ASP A 160 20.51 -3.57 -31.39
C ASP A 160 19.68 -2.51 -30.67
N GLY A 161 18.40 -2.81 -30.41
CA GLY A 161 17.48 -1.95 -29.67
C GLY A 161 16.39 -2.72 -28.92
N VAL A 162 15.76 -2.05 -27.97
CA VAL A 162 14.57 -2.56 -27.26
C VAL A 162 13.47 -1.53 -27.36
N ILE A 163 12.26 -1.99 -27.69
CA ILE A 163 11.03 -1.20 -27.58
C ILE A 163 10.31 -1.68 -26.33
N VAL A 164 9.86 -0.76 -25.49
CA VAL A 164 8.93 -1.06 -24.39
C VAL A 164 7.65 -0.29 -24.62
N ALA A 165 6.53 -0.99 -24.61
CA ALA A 165 5.21 -0.42 -24.80
C ALA A 165 4.21 -1.02 -23.81
N GLY A 166 3.05 -0.40 -23.63
CA GLY A 166 1.97 -0.98 -22.83
C GLY A 166 0.81 -0.03 -22.60
N CYS A 167 -0.24 -0.53 -21.95
CA CYS A 167 -1.35 0.29 -21.47
C CYS A 167 -1.40 0.25 -19.94
N TYR A 168 -1.11 1.39 -19.31
CA TYR A 168 -1.10 1.58 -17.87
C TYR A 168 -2.38 2.32 -17.47
N PHE A 169 -3.26 1.63 -16.76
CA PHE A 169 -4.53 2.18 -16.31
C PHE A 169 -4.46 2.44 -14.82
N HIS A 170 -4.60 3.69 -14.40
CA HIS A 170 -4.70 4.06 -12.99
C HIS A 170 -6.09 4.62 -12.70
N SER A 171 -6.66 4.29 -11.53
CA SER A 171 -7.92 4.86 -11.09
C SER A 171 -8.01 4.91 -9.57
N ASP A 172 -8.71 5.92 -9.06
CA ASP A 172 -9.10 6.04 -7.65
C ASP A 172 -10.61 5.85 -7.44
N GLY A 173 -11.29 5.33 -8.46
CA GLY A 173 -12.74 5.16 -8.49
C GLY A 173 -13.53 6.38 -8.98
N PHE A 174 -12.93 7.58 -9.01
CA PHE A 174 -13.51 8.78 -9.60
C PHE A 174 -12.82 9.12 -10.92
N ASP A 175 -11.51 9.28 -10.89
CA ASP A 175 -10.67 9.54 -12.06
C ASP A 175 -10.18 8.23 -12.68
N ALA A 176 -10.06 8.21 -14.01
CA ALA A 176 -9.48 7.13 -14.77
C ALA A 176 -8.41 7.71 -15.72
N ASN A 177 -7.15 7.32 -15.51
CA ASN A 177 -6.02 7.78 -16.32
C ASN A 177 -5.43 6.60 -17.07
N PHE A 178 -5.32 6.72 -18.39
CA PHE A 178 -4.79 5.69 -19.27
C PHE A 178 -3.55 6.23 -19.96
N PHE A 179 -2.42 5.56 -19.77
CA PHE A 179 -1.17 5.90 -20.41
C PHE A 179 -0.77 4.79 -21.37
N TRP A 180 -0.45 5.18 -22.61
CA TRP A 180 -0.07 4.27 -23.69
C TRP A 180 1.36 4.54 -24.16
N PRO A 181 2.38 4.50 -23.30
CA PRO A 181 3.74 4.84 -23.69
C PRO A 181 4.31 3.79 -24.66
N MET A 182 5.18 4.25 -25.56
CA MET A 182 6.02 3.41 -26.41
C MET A 182 7.38 4.08 -26.57
N HIS A 183 8.44 3.47 -26.03
CA HIS A 183 9.78 4.03 -26.08
C HIS A 183 10.77 3.06 -26.70
N TYR A 184 11.71 3.61 -27.48
CA TYR A 184 12.85 2.88 -28.04
C TYR A 184 14.11 3.19 -27.25
N ILE A 185 14.83 2.14 -26.84
CA ILE A 185 16.12 2.23 -26.17
C ILE A 185 17.21 1.69 -27.11
N PRO A 186 18.17 2.53 -27.54
CA PRO A 186 19.34 2.08 -28.28
C PRO A 186 20.28 1.24 -27.39
N ILE A 187 20.54 -0.01 -27.78
CA ILE A 187 21.47 -0.89 -27.05
C ILE A 187 22.85 -0.85 -27.68
N ARG A 188 22.95 -0.99 -29.01
CA ARG A 188 24.23 -1.04 -29.73
C ARG A 188 24.40 0.08 -30.74
N SER A 189 23.36 0.40 -31.49
CA SER A 189 23.35 1.63 -32.29
C SER A 189 23.18 2.83 -31.36
N GLN A 190 23.74 3.99 -31.70
CA GLN A 190 23.40 5.24 -31.01
C GLN A 190 22.17 5.93 -31.61
N ALA A 191 21.73 5.49 -32.80
CA ALA A 191 20.58 6.07 -33.50
C ALA A 191 19.34 5.19 -33.32
N VAL A 192 18.21 5.86 -33.09
CA VAL A 192 16.87 5.28 -33.21
C VAL A 192 16.60 5.02 -34.71
N PRO A 193 16.13 3.82 -35.10
CA PRO A 193 15.75 3.55 -36.48
C PRO A 193 14.67 4.52 -36.95
N THR A 194 14.80 5.05 -38.16
CA THR A 194 13.83 6.00 -38.75
C THR A 194 12.42 5.41 -38.85
N VAL A 195 12.33 4.09 -39.01
CA VAL A 195 11.06 3.35 -39.03
C VAL A 195 10.30 3.38 -37.70
N PHE A 196 10.96 3.73 -36.59
CA PHE A 196 10.32 3.80 -35.28
C PHE A 196 9.26 4.90 -35.19
N GLU A 197 9.45 6.03 -35.89
CA GLU A 197 8.46 7.12 -35.90
C GLU A 197 7.13 6.66 -36.52
N ALA A 198 7.19 5.89 -37.62
CA ALA A 198 5.99 5.32 -38.24
C ALA A 198 5.31 4.30 -37.33
N LEU A 199 6.10 3.49 -36.61
CA LEU A 199 5.59 2.51 -35.65
C LEU A 199 4.92 3.19 -34.45
N HIS A 200 5.52 4.25 -33.91
CA HIS A 200 4.96 5.04 -32.82
C HIS A 200 3.66 5.72 -33.23
N ALA A 201 3.60 6.32 -34.43
CA ALA A 201 2.38 6.93 -34.95
C ALA A 201 1.24 5.90 -35.10
N ALA A 202 1.55 4.69 -35.58
CA ALA A 202 0.58 3.61 -35.66
C ALA A 202 0.11 3.11 -34.28
N TRP A 203 0.98 3.15 -33.27
CA TRP A 203 0.65 2.85 -31.89
C TRP A 203 -0.28 3.90 -31.27
N ASP A 204 -0.04 5.19 -31.54
CA ASP A 204 -0.92 6.27 -31.08
C ASP A 204 -2.34 6.12 -31.66
N ILE A 205 -2.46 5.73 -32.93
CA ILE A 205 -3.75 5.42 -33.56
C ILE A 205 -4.45 4.24 -32.87
N LEU A 206 -3.72 3.16 -32.57
CA LEU A 206 -4.27 2.02 -31.81
C LEU A 206 -4.78 2.47 -30.44
N ALA A 207 -4.03 3.32 -29.73
CA ALA A 207 -4.41 3.85 -28.43
C ALA A 207 -5.69 4.70 -28.52
N GLU A 208 -5.78 5.61 -29.50
CA GLU A 208 -6.97 6.43 -29.75
C GLU A 208 -8.21 5.58 -30.06
N GLU A 209 -8.06 4.57 -30.92
CA GLU A 209 -9.15 3.65 -31.27
C GLU A 209 -9.61 2.84 -30.06
N ALA A 210 -8.67 2.31 -29.27
CA ALA A 210 -8.97 1.54 -28.07
C ALA A 210 -9.69 2.39 -27.02
N MET A 211 -9.26 3.63 -26.80
CA MET A 211 -9.90 4.55 -25.87
C MET A 211 -11.27 5.02 -26.37
N THR A 212 -11.41 5.27 -27.67
CA THR A 212 -12.71 5.61 -28.28
C THR A 212 -13.69 4.47 -28.12
N GLU A 213 -13.27 3.23 -28.35
CA GLU A 213 -14.11 2.05 -28.16
C GLU A 213 -14.50 1.87 -26.68
N LEU A 214 -13.56 2.05 -25.75
CA LEU A 214 -13.82 1.95 -24.31
C LEU A 214 -14.87 2.98 -23.85
N VAL A 215 -14.80 4.21 -24.36
CA VAL A 215 -15.74 5.28 -24.00
C VAL A 215 -17.12 5.06 -24.63
N ILE A 216 -17.19 4.63 -25.89
CA ILE A 216 -18.45 4.48 -26.63
C ILE A 216 -19.18 3.18 -26.25
N LYS A 217 -18.45 2.06 -26.16
CA LYS A 217 -19.02 0.72 -26.02
C LYS A 217 -18.82 0.12 -24.62
N GLY A 218 -18.01 0.75 -23.77
CA GLY A 218 -17.59 0.18 -22.50
C GLY A 218 -16.48 -0.86 -22.65
N HIS A 219 -16.24 -1.63 -21.59
CA HIS A 219 -15.08 -2.51 -21.46
C HIS A 219 -15.15 -3.76 -22.36
N GLY A 220 -16.33 -4.17 -22.83
CA GLY A 220 -16.48 -5.38 -23.65
C GLY A 220 -16.18 -6.68 -22.89
N ALA A 221 -16.42 -7.84 -23.52
CA ALA A 221 -16.37 -9.14 -22.84
C ALA A 221 -14.95 -9.66 -22.54
N LEU A 222 -13.93 -9.15 -23.22
CA LEU A 222 -12.54 -9.61 -23.07
C LEU A 222 -11.73 -8.74 -22.09
N ALA A 223 -12.30 -7.65 -21.59
CA ALA A 223 -11.60 -6.77 -20.66
C ALA A 223 -11.67 -7.28 -19.23
N HIS A 224 -10.50 -7.61 -18.70
CA HIS A 224 -10.33 -8.09 -17.33
C HIS A 224 -9.22 -7.35 -16.59
N LYS A 225 -8.36 -6.57 -17.28
CA LYS A 225 -7.31 -5.80 -16.64
C LYS A 225 -7.92 -4.59 -15.94
N GLY A 226 -7.77 -4.58 -14.61
CA GLY A 226 -8.19 -3.48 -13.74
C GLY A 226 -7.17 -2.34 -13.68
N PRO A 227 -7.43 -1.34 -12.84
CA PRO A 227 -6.43 -0.32 -12.56
C PRO A 227 -5.22 -0.94 -11.85
N VAL A 228 -4.07 -0.27 -11.94
CA VAL A 228 -2.88 -0.59 -11.16
C VAL A 228 -3.21 -0.46 -9.67
N VAL A 229 -2.98 -1.55 -8.93
CA VAL A 229 -3.22 -1.67 -7.49
C VAL A 229 -1.93 -2.04 -6.76
N ASP A 230 -1.95 -1.92 -5.43
CA ASP A 230 -0.85 -2.43 -4.62
C ASP A 230 -0.66 -3.93 -4.82
N LEU A 231 0.59 -4.36 -4.65
CA LEU A 231 0.93 -5.76 -4.51
C LEU A 231 1.20 -6.07 -3.04
N ALA A 232 0.34 -6.90 -2.45
CA ALA A 232 0.47 -7.33 -1.07
C ALA A 232 0.58 -8.87 -1.01
N PHE A 233 1.49 -9.37 -0.17
CA PHE A 233 1.62 -10.80 0.11
C PHE A 233 2.10 -11.03 1.54
N GLU A 234 1.83 -12.21 2.09
CA GLU A 234 2.19 -12.56 3.46
C GLU A 234 3.25 -13.67 3.48
N VAL A 235 4.28 -13.49 4.32
CA VAL A 235 5.30 -14.50 4.61
C VAL A 235 5.58 -14.44 6.10
N ASP A 236 5.49 -15.58 6.78
CA ASP A 236 5.76 -15.71 8.22
C ASP A 236 5.01 -14.66 9.08
N GLU A 237 3.71 -14.49 8.80
CA GLU A 237 2.79 -13.53 9.46
C GLU A 237 3.14 -12.04 9.26
N VAL A 238 4.14 -11.73 8.41
CA VAL A 238 4.51 -10.37 8.01
C VAL A 238 3.91 -10.05 6.64
N THR A 239 3.25 -8.90 6.54
CA THR A 239 2.70 -8.41 5.27
C THR A 239 3.75 -7.59 4.52
N PHE A 240 4.04 -7.97 3.29
CA PHE A 240 4.92 -7.22 2.39
C PHE A 240 4.07 -6.49 1.36
N VAL A 241 4.29 -5.18 1.21
CA VAL A 241 3.50 -4.34 0.31
C VAL A 241 4.42 -3.61 -0.65
N LYS A 242 4.26 -3.80 -1.95
CA LYS A 242 4.77 -2.89 -2.97
C LYS A 242 3.62 -1.95 -3.36
N PRO A 243 3.63 -0.68 -2.89
CA PRO A 243 2.60 0.27 -3.26
C PRO A 243 2.54 0.43 -4.77
N SER A 244 1.33 0.66 -5.30
CA SER A 244 1.16 0.99 -6.71
C SER A 244 2.01 2.22 -7.07
N PRO A 245 2.66 2.25 -8.25
CA PRO A 245 3.30 3.46 -8.74
C PRO A 245 2.36 4.67 -8.68
N PRO A 246 2.87 5.85 -8.25
CA PRO A 246 2.04 7.03 -8.07
C PRO A 246 1.45 7.50 -9.40
N MET A 247 0.23 8.02 -9.38
CA MET A 247 -0.44 8.56 -10.59
C MET A 247 0.19 9.87 -11.11
N GLY A 248 1.31 10.32 -10.54
CA GLY A 248 2.05 11.51 -10.94
C GLY A 248 1.54 12.86 -10.40
N ARG A 249 0.34 12.91 -9.78
CA ARG A 249 -0.17 14.12 -9.11
C ARG A 249 -1.17 13.79 -7.98
N LYS A 250 -1.26 14.70 -7.01
CA LYS A 250 -2.33 14.68 -6.00
C LYS A 250 -3.69 14.85 -6.64
N SER A 251 -4.73 14.27 -6.05
CA SER A 251 -6.10 14.46 -6.53
C SER A 251 -6.60 15.89 -6.26
N ASP A 252 -7.13 16.55 -7.29
CA ASP A 252 -7.84 17.82 -7.14
C ASP A 252 -9.24 17.63 -6.52
N PHE A 253 -9.83 16.45 -6.68
CA PHE A 253 -11.15 16.10 -6.14
C PHE A 253 -11.06 15.65 -4.68
N PHE A 254 -10.11 14.75 -4.38
CA PHE A 254 -9.89 14.24 -3.03
C PHE A 254 -8.83 15.06 -2.29
N VAL A 255 -9.20 16.28 -1.89
CA VAL A 255 -8.31 17.27 -1.25
C VAL A 255 -7.64 16.76 0.04
N ARG A 256 -8.20 15.73 0.69
CA ARG A 256 -7.70 15.13 1.94
C ARG A 256 -7.05 13.75 1.75
N GLY A 257 -6.66 13.43 0.52
CA GLY A 257 -6.15 12.11 0.15
C GLY A 257 -7.24 11.24 -0.47
N ARG A 258 -6.81 10.37 -1.40
CA ARG A 258 -7.69 9.50 -2.18
C ARG A 258 -8.35 8.43 -1.28
N PRO A 259 -9.54 7.93 -1.66
CA PRO A 259 -10.19 6.86 -0.90
C PRO A 259 -9.32 5.60 -0.90
N ARG A 260 -9.27 4.94 0.26
CA ARG A 260 -8.51 3.71 0.49
C ARG A 260 -9.46 2.58 0.88
N SER A 261 -9.17 1.35 0.44
CA SER A 261 -9.89 0.16 0.88
C SER A 261 -9.61 -0.13 2.36
N ASP A 262 -10.49 -0.89 3.00
CA ASP A 262 -10.29 -1.39 4.35
C ASP A 262 -10.54 -2.89 4.36
N SER A 263 -9.47 -3.67 4.23
CA SER A 263 -9.52 -5.12 4.35
C SER A 263 -9.25 -5.64 5.77
N SER A 264 -9.19 -4.75 6.78
CA SER A 264 -8.90 -5.14 8.16
C SER A 264 -10.00 -6.01 8.80
N GLY A 265 -11.20 -6.02 8.19
CA GLY A 265 -12.39 -6.69 8.71
C GLY A 265 -13.07 -5.94 9.86
N LEU A 266 -12.56 -4.76 10.24
CA LEU A 266 -13.14 -3.94 11.30
C LEU A 266 -14.32 -3.12 10.78
N THR A 267 -15.52 -3.40 11.29
CA THR A 267 -16.72 -2.57 11.04
C THR A 267 -16.89 -1.46 12.08
N HIS A 268 -16.27 -1.63 13.24
CA HIS A 268 -16.29 -0.71 14.37
C HIS A 268 -14.91 -0.70 15.03
N CYS A 269 -14.57 0.41 15.69
CA CYS A 269 -13.35 0.48 16.50
C CYS A 269 -13.40 -0.59 17.62
N PRO A 270 -12.39 -1.47 17.74
CA PRO A 270 -12.29 -2.38 18.87
C PRO A 270 -12.24 -1.63 20.21
N PRO A 271 -12.55 -2.30 21.34
CA PRO A 271 -12.32 -1.72 22.66
C PRO A 271 -10.86 -1.32 22.84
N VAL A 272 -10.63 -0.06 23.25
CA VAL A 272 -9.29 0.56 23.35
C VAL A 272 -8.81 0.78 24.78
N ALA A 273 -9.57 0.33 25.78
CA ALA A 273 -9.23 0.56 27.18
C ALA A 273 -9.92 -0.46 28.09
N GLN A 274 -9.23 -0.82 29.18
CA GLN A 274 -9.85 -1.48 30.32
C GLN A 274 -10.15 -0.41 31.37
N THR A 275 -11.43 -0.03 31.51
CA THR A 275 -11.83 1.04 32.43
C THR A 275 -12.11 0.51 33.83
N TYR A 276 -11.65 1.23 34.85
CA TYR A 276 -11.90 0.90 36.25
C TYR A 276 -12.41 2.13 37.01
N PRO A 277 -13.54 2.06 37.74
CA PRO A 277 -14.03 3.18 38.51
C PRO A 277 -13.04 3.52 39.63
N ARG A 278 -12.51 4.74 39.66
CA ARG A 278 -11.67 5.21 40.76
C ARG A 278 -12.53 5.89 41.80
N LEU A 279 -12.55 5.35 43.01
CA LEU A 279 -13.32 5.85 44.14
C LEU A 279 -12.39 6.37 45.23
N SER A 280 -12.74 7.52 45.83
CA SER A 280 -12.16 7.91 47.11
C SER A 280 -12.63 6.95 48.21
N LEU A 281 -11.94 6.86 49.36
CA LEU A 281 -12.41 6.07 50.51
C LEU A 281 -13.84 6.47 50.94
N ALA A 282 -14.13 7.78 50.90
CA ALA A 282 -15.45 8.31 51.23
C ALA A 282 -16.51 7.85 50.23
N ASP A 283 -16.22 7.91 48.93
CA ASP A 283 -17.13 7.45 47.88
C ASP A 283 -17.29 5.93 47.90
N TRP A 284 -16.21 5.16 48.09
CA TRP A 284 -16.26 3.70 48.21
C TRP A 284 -17.18 3.28 49.38
N THR A 285 -17.04 3.93 50.53
CA THR A 285 -17.89 3.69 51.71
C THR A 285 -19.36 4.01 51.42
N ARG A 286 -19.63 5.09 50.67
CA ARG A 286 -21.00 5.45 50.25
C ARG A 286 -21.55 4.45 49.24
N MET A 287 -20.75 4.01 48.27
CA MET A 287 -21.15 3.03 47.26
C MET A 287 -21.46 1.67 47.87
N ARG A 288 -20.67 1.19 48.84
CA ARG A 288 -20.95 -0.05 49.59
C ARG A 288 -22.33 -0.05 50.26
N LYS A 289 -22.82 1.12 50.68
CA LYS A 289 -24.17 1.29 51.27
C LYS A 289 -25.27 1.39 50.21
N LEU A 290 -24.95 1.88 49.02
CA LEU A 290 -25.91 2.14 47.94
C LEU A 290 -26.11 0.91 47.04
N LEU A 291 -25.07 0.11 46.81
CA LEU A 291 -25.12 -1.03 45.91
C LEU A 291 -25.64 -2.29 46.61
N HIS A 292 -26.60 -2.96 45.99
CA HIS A 292 -27.03 -4.29 46.38
C HIS A 292 -26.01 -5.32 45.86
N GLN A 293 -25.49 -6.18 46.73
CA GLN A 293 -24.52 -7.24 46.39
C GLN A 293 -23.41 -6.75 45.46
N ALA A 294 -22.38 -6.12 46.03
CA ALA A 294 -21.24 -5.59 45.28
C ALA A 294 -19.97 -6.42 45.53
N PRO A 295 -19.89 -7.70 45.10
CA PRO A 295 -18.66 -8.49 45.25
C PRO A 295 -17.49 -7.82 44.53
N GLY A 296 -17.77 -7.08 43.45
CA GLY A 296 -16.79 -6.29 42.73
C GLY A 296 -16.14 -5.15 43.53
N LEU A 297 -16.76 -4.62 44.59
CA LEU A 297 -16.17 -3.56 45.42
C LEU A 297 -15.19 -4.08 46.50
N CYS A 298 -14.98 -5.39 46.57
CA CYS A 298 -14.25 -6.08 47.63
C CYS A 298 -14.84 -5.84 49.04
N ASP A 299 -14.27 -6.51 50.03
CA ASP A 299 -14.69 -6.40 51.44
C ASP A 299 -14.04 -5.20 52.17
N SER A 300 -12.91 -4.71 51.68
CA SER A 300 -12.20 -3.54 52.21
C SER A 300 -11.72 -2.62 51.09
N PHE A 301 -11.50 -1.34 51.43
CA PHE A 301 -10.93 -0.37 50.48
C PHE A 301 -9.48 -0.71 50.09
N GLU A 302 -8.71 -1.33 50.99
CA GLU A 302 -7.36 -1.82 50.69
C GLU A 302 -7.40 -2.96 49.65
N ALA A 303 -8.35 -3.90 49.79
CA ALA A 303 -8.55 -4.96 48.80
C ALA A 303 -8.98 -4.39 47.44
N TRP A 304 -9.80 -3.34 47.44
CA TRP A 304 -10.18 -2.61 46.23
C TRP A 304 -8.98 -1.97 45.52
N LEU A 305 -8.12 -1.25 46.25
CA LEU A 305 -6.88 -0.69 45.68
C LEU A 305 -5.93 -1.78 45.17
N LYS A 306 -5.85 -2.92 45.87
CA LYS A 306 -5.05 -4.05 45.40
C LYS A 306 -5.60 -4.63 44.09
N GLN A 307 -6.92 -4.74 43.95
CA GLN A 307 -7.54 -5.18 42.70
C GLN A 307 -7.31 -4.18 41.57
N GLU A 308 -7.37 -2.88 41.83
CA GLU A 308 -7.00 -1.83 40.87
C GLU A 308 -5.56 -2.03 40.37
N GLN A 309 -4.61 -2.25 41.27
CA GLN A 309 -3.21 -2.51 40.91
C GLN A 309 -3.07 -3.80 40.09
N THR A 310 -3.68 -4.90 40.51
CA THR A 310 -3.63 -6.18 39.76
C THR A 310 -4.24 -6.03 38.37
N ALA A 311 -5.32 -5.26 38.21
CA ALA A 311 -5.90 -5.00 36.91
C ALA A 311 -5.00 -4.11 36.03
N ALA A 312 -4.30 -3.14 36.63
CA ALA A 312 -3.30 -2.33 35.94
C ALA A 312 -2.11 -3.17 35.43
N GLU A 313 -1.64 -4.12 36.24
CA GLU A 313 -0.56 -5.06 35.89
C GLU A 313 -0.97 -6.05 34.79
N ALA A 314 -2.26 -6.35 34.66
CA ALA A 314 -2.82 -7.23 33.63
C ALA A 314 -3.20 -6.50 32.32
N ALA A 315 -2.95 -5.19 32.24
CA ALA A 315 -3.30 -4.39 31.06
C ALA A 315 -2.49 -4.84 29.84
N VAL A 316 -3.12 -4.77 28.67
CA VAL A 316 -2.45 -5.06 27.39
C VAL A 316 -2.24 -3.77 26.60
N PRO A 317 -1.23 -3.69 25.71
CA PRO A 317 -0.87 -2.43 25.05
C PRO A 317 -1.99 -1.81 24.19
N LEU A 318 -2.89 -2.62 23.62
CA LEU A 318 -4.04 -2.11 22.85
C LEU A 318 -5.27 -1.78 23.71
N GLN A 319 -5.23 -2.08 25.00
CA GLN A 319 -6.27 -1.77 25.97
C GLN A 319 -5.63 -1.32 27.30
N PRO A 320 -4.99 -0.14 27.33
CA PRO A 320 -4.43 0.41 28.56
C PRO A 320 -5.47 0.43 29.68
N PHE A 321 -4.98 0.22 30.90
CA PHE A 321 -5.81 0.36 32.09
C PHE A 321 -6.06 1.84 32.38
N VAL A 322 -7.34 2.23 32.42
CA VAL A 322 -7.76 3.61 32.64
C VAL A 322 -8.62 3.70 33.88
N THR A 323 -8.10 4.41 34.88
CA THR A 323 -8.86 4.70 36.08
C THR A 323 -9.77 5.91 35.84
N VAL A 324 -11.06 5.76 36.12
CA VAL A 324 -12.09 6.76 35.85
C VAL A 324 -12.65 7.29 37.16
N PRO A 325 -12.33 8.54 37.57
CA PRO A 325 -12.88 9.14 38.77
C PRO A 325 -14.41 9.11 38.79
N VAL A 326 -14.99 8.47 39.80
CA VAL A 326 -16.44 8.39 40.02
C VAL A 326 -16.77 8.86 41.42
N THR A 327 -17.83 9.67 41.55
CA THR A 327 -18.40 10.05 42.85
C THR A 327 -19.73 9.35 43.07
N ALA A 328 -20.04 9.02 44.32
CA ALA A 328 -21.31 8.37 44.68
C ALA A 328 -22.53 9.23 44.32
N ALA A 329 -22.41 10.55 44.43
CA ALA A 329 -23.48 11.48 44.10
C ALA A 329 -23.79 11.50 42.59
N ALA A 330 -22.77 11.64 41.74
CA ALA A 330 -22.95 11.73 40.30
C ALA A 330 -23.49 10.41 39.72
N TRP A 331 -22.91 9.28 40.15
CA TRP A 331 -23.40 7.96 39.76
C TRP A 331 -24.86 7.74 40.18
N LYS A 332 -25.23 8.06 41.42
CA LYS A 332 -26.61 7.88 41.91
C LYS A 332 -27.61 8.73 41.13
N ALA A 333 -27.25 9.97 40.80
CA ALA A 333 -28.09 10.86 40.00
C ALA A 333 -28.32 10.28 38.59
N TRP A 334 -27.24 9.82 37.94
CA TRP A 334 -27.31 9.17 36.63
C TRP A 334 -28.12 7.87 36.66
N ALA A 335 -27.84 6.96 37.60
CA ALA A 335 -28.52 5.68 37.71
C ALA A 335 -30.03 5.85 37.93
N LYS A 336 -30.43 6.87 38.71
CA LYS A 336 -31.84 7.23 38.89
C LYS A 336 -32.47 7.76 37.60
N ALA A 337 -31.78 8.65 36.89
CA ALA A 337 -32.27 9.22 35.63
C ALA A 337 -32.46 8.15 34.55
N GLU A 338 -31.54 7.20 34.47
CA GLU A 338 -31.54 6.09 33.50
C GLU A 338 -32.35 4.87 33.96
N LEU A 339 -33.06 4.96 35.09
CA LEU A 339 -33.85 3.87 35.69
C LEU A 339 -33.05 2.55 35.84
N ARG A 340 -31.77 2.65 36.20
CA ARG A 340 -30.87 1.50 36.37
C ARG A 340 -30.89 0.98 37.81
N SER A 341 -30.66 -0.32 37.97
CA SER A 341 -30.53 -0.95 39.28
C SER A 341 -29.22 -0.60 39.96
N ALA A 342 -29.23 -0.48 41.29
CA ALA A 342 -28.05 -0.16 42.08
C ALA A 342 -27.18 -1.42 42.30
N ASN A 343 -26.39 -1.80 41.29
CA ASN A 343 -25.45 -2.93 41.35
C ASN A 343 -24.07 -2.56 40.78
N PHE A 344 -23.09 -3.44 40.97
CA PHE A 344 -21.71 -3.20 40.52
C PHE A 344 -21.59 -3.01 39.01
N THR A 345 -22.34 -3.77 38.21
CA THR A 345 -22.38 -3.61 36.74
C THR A 345 -22.81 -2.20 36.33
N THR A 346 -23.77 -1.60 37.04
CA THR A 346 -24.22 -0.24 36.76
C THR A 346 -23.16 0.81 37.11
N LEU A 347 -22.32 0.55 38.13
CA LEU A 347 -21.16 1.39 38.45
C LEU A 347 -20.09 1.31 37.35
N THR A 348 -19.76 0.12 36.86
CA THR A 348 -18.76 -0.04 35.80
C THR A 348 -19.25 0.53 34.46
N THR A 349 -20.53 0.36 34.12
CA THR A 349 -21.15 1.01 32.95
C THR A 349 -21.06 2.53 33.03
N TYR A 350 -21.30 3.11 34.21
CA TYR A 350 -21.17 4.56 34.39
C TYR A 350 -19.72 5.03 34.19
N ALA A 351 -18.74 4.29 34.72
CA ALA A 351 -17.33 4.60 34.51
C ALA A 351 -16.94 4.52 33.03
N ALA A 352 -17.40 3.49 32.31
CA ALA A 352 -17.18 3.36 30.87
C ALA A 352 -17.79 4.54 30.08
N LEU A 353 -19.00 4.97 30.43
CA LEU A 353 -19.62 6.16 29.83
C LEU A 353 -18.81 7.44 30.08
N GLN A 354 -18.31 7.64 31.30
CA GLN A 354 -17.48 8.80 31.63
C GLN A 354 -16.14 8.79 30.88
N PHE A 355 -15.53 7.62 30.71
CA PHE A 355 -14.35 7.43 29.87
C PHE A 355 -14.65 7.81 28.41
N GLU A 356 -15.75 7.30 27.86
CA GLU A 356 -16.14 7.57 26.47
C GLU A 356 -16.37 9.06 26.21
N LEU A 357 -17.08 9.75 27.10
CA LEU A 357 -17.32 11.18 26.99
C LEU A 357 -16.01 11.98 26.97
N ARG A 358 -15.03 11.60 27.80
CA ARG A 358 -13.70 12.24 27.82
C ARG A 358 -12.89 11.90 26.58
N ALA A 359 -12.92 10.65 26.13
CA ALA A 359 -12.23 10.21 24.92
C ALA A 359 -12.74 10.97 23.69
N ARG A 360 -14.07 11.11 23.55
CA ARG A 360 -14.69 11.90 22.48
C ARG A 360 -14.27 13.37 22.53
N LYS A 361 -14.16 13.95 23.73
CA LYS A 361 -13.68 15.34 23.90
C LYS A 361 -12.22 15.49 23.46
N LEU A 362 -11.34 14.56 23.86
CA LEU A 362 -9.94 14.54 23.42
C LEU A 362 -9.82 14.36 21.92
N LEU A 363 -10.59 13.43 21.35
CA LEU A 363 -10.62 13.18 19.91
C LEU A 363 -11.06 14.42 19.12
N ALA A 364 -12.11 15.10 19.57
CA ALA A 364 -12.58 16.35 18.94
C ALA A 364 -11.58 17.51 19.07
N ALA A 365 -10.72 17.48 20.09
CA ALA A 365 -9.67 18.46 20.32
C ALA A 365 -8.31 18.05 19.71
N ALA A 366 -8.20 16.85 19.13
CA ALA A 366 -6.94 16.35 18.59
C ALA A 366 -6.54 17.14 17.34
N VAL A 367 -5.27 17.51 17.24
CA VAL A 367 -4.77 18.41 16.18
C VAL A 367 -3.68 17.72 15.37
N GLU A 368 -3.69 17.96 14.06
CA GLU A 368 -2.59 17.55 13.19
C GLU A 368 -1.30 18.29 13.57
N GLN A 369 -0.22 17.55 13.76
CA GLN A 369 1.09 18.10 14.02
C GLN A 369 1.70 18.62 12.71
N THR A 370 1.39 19.86 12.37
CA THR A 370 2.05 20.59 11.28
C THR A 370 3.24 21.41 11.80
N VAL A 371 4.00 22.01 10.87
CA VAL A 371 5.13 22.89 11.20
C VAL A 371 4.65 24.17 11.92
N SER A 372 3.41 24.62 11.64
CA SER A 372 2.82 25.84 12.20
C SER A 372 1.85 25.61 13.36
N ALA A 373 1.54 24.36 13.70
CA ALA A 373 0.62 24.05 14.80
C ALA A 373 1.21 24.46 16.15
N LEU A 374 0.41 25.11 16.99
CA LEU A 374 0.71 25.34 18.41
C LEU A 374 0.84 23.97 19.11
N ARG A 375 1.95 23.78 19.83
CA ARG A 375 2.26 22.52 20.51
C ARG A 375 2.18 22.71 22.02
N PRO A 376 1.37 21.91 22.72
CA PRO A 376 1.42 21.85 24.18
C PRO A 376 2.77 21.31 24.64
N THR A 377 3.18 21.66 25.86
CA THR A 377 4.43 21.16 26.45
C THR A 377 4.40 19.67 26.75
N ARG A 378 3.22 19.05 26.85
CA ARG A 378 3.06 17.60 27.04
C ARG A 378 1.87 17.08 26.27
N TYR A 379 2.07 16.06 25.45
CA TYR A 379 1.01 15.47 24.63
C TYR A 379 1.28 14.01 24.27
N ILE A 380 0.23 13.29 23.86
CA ILE A 380 0.35 12.00 23.17
C ILE A 380 0.45 12.26 21.67
N LEU A 381 1.46 11.70 21.01
CA LEU A 381 1.59 11.73 19.56
C LEU A 381 1.13 10.39 18.97
N ALA A 382 0.20 10.44 18.03
CA ALA A 382 -0.14 9.31 17.16
C ALA A 382 0.47 9.53 15.77
N LEU A 383 1.45 8.71 15.40
CA LEU A 383 2.03 8.68 14.06
C LEU A 383 1.50 7.47 13.31
N THR A 384 0.95 7.68 12.13
CA THR A 384 0.52 6.58 11.24
C THR A 384 1.27 6.67 9.92
N GLU A 385 1.97 5.62 9.54
CA GLU A 385 2.47 5.40 8.20
C GLU A 385 1.32 4.87 7.35
N GLU A 386 0.85 5.68 6.40
CA GLU A 386 -0.15 5.25 5.42
C GLU A 386 0.56 4.49 4.30
N ILE A 387 0.21 3.22 4.12
CA ILE A 387 0.87 2.33 3.15
C ILE A 387 -0.12 1.90 2.08
N GLY A 388 0.08 2.41 0.87
CA GLY A 388 -0.66 2.04 -0.33
C GLY A 388 -2.15 2.40 -0.29
N GLN A 389 -2.94 1.68 -1.07
CA GLN A 389 -4.38 1.81 -1.28
C GLN A 389 -5.23 1.15 -0.18
N ASP A 390 -4.66 0.30 0.68
CA ASP A 390 -5.41 -0.39 1.75
C ASP A 390 -4.97 0.01 3.16
N ARG A 391 -5.92 0.48 3.97
CA ARG A 391 -5.69 0.93 5.35
C ARG A 391 -5.28 -0.21 6.28
N ALA A 392 -5.60 -1.46 5.94
CA ALA A 392 -5.16 -2.62 6.70
C ALA A 392 -3.63 -2.79 6.71
N ASN A 393 -2.92 -2.11 5.80
CA ASN A 393 -1.46 -2.14 5.73
C ASN A 393 -0.80 -1.03 6.56
N ASP A 394 -1.58 -0.13 7.17
CA ASP A 394 -1.03 0.98 7.95
C ASP A 394 -0.29 0.49 9.20
N VAL A 395 0.79 1.18 9.53
CA VAL A 395 1.57 0.96 10.75
C VAL A 395 1.50 2.23 11.59
N SER A 396 1.18 2.07 12.87
CA SER A 396 1.04 3.19 13.80
C SER A 396 1.94 3.06 15.01
N HIS A 397 2.36 4.22 15.50
CA HIS A 397 3.22 4.41 16.66
C HIS A 397 2.59 5.42 17.59
N LEU A 398 2.65 5.16 18.90
CA LEU A 398 2.19 6.09 19.92
C LEU A 398 3.35 6.44 20.85
N ALA A 399 3.48 7.72 21.21
CA ALA A 399 4.49 8.17 22.16
C ALA A 399 3.95 9.30 23.07
N VAL A 400 4.46 9.38 24.29
CA VAL A 400 4.36 10.60 25.10
C VAL A 400 5.50 11.53 24.70
N ILE A 401 5.18 12.79 24.43
CA ILE A 401 6.14 13.84 24.16
C ILE A 401 6.10 14.84 25.30
N ASP A 402 7.25 15.11 25.89
CA ASP A 402 7.46 16.18 26.87
C ASP A 402 8.47 17.19 26.29
N GLU A 403 8.07 18.46 26.20
CA GLU A 403 8.95 19.58 25.87
C GLU A 403 9.76 19.98 27.10
N THR A 404 11.07 20.13 26.91
CA THR A 404 12.04 20.51 27.94
C THR A 404 12.93 21.63 27.41
N ASP A 405 13.63 22.33 28.31
CA ASP A 405 14.51 23.45 27.95
C ASP A 405 15.62 23.10 26.94
N GLY A 406 15.90 21.80 26.74
CA GLY A 406 16.91 21.27 25.81
C GLY A 406 16.35 20.51 24.59
N GLY A 407 15.03 20.52 24.37
CA GLY A 407 14.37 19.81 23.27
C GLY A 407 13.24 18.90 23.74
N PHE A 408 13.02 17.81 23.01
CA PHE A 408 11.90 16.89 23.29
C PHE A 408 12.39 15.60 23.94
N ARG A 409 11.72 15.19 25.01
CA ARG A 409 11.79 13.82 25.51
C ARG A 409 10.66 13.02 24.86
N VAL A 410 11.03 11.92 24.19
CA VAL A 410 10.11 10.98 23.57
C VAL A 410 10.08 9.71 24.39
N GLU A 411 8.92 9.32 24.90
CA GLU A 411 8.70 8.04 25.56
C GLU A 411 7.77 7.18 24.69
N PRO A 412 8.29 6.14 24.01
CA PRO A 412 7.46 5.24 23.21
C PRO A 412 6.42 4.52 24.08
N ILE A 413 5.20 4.41 23.55
CA ILE A 413 4.10 3.64 24.12
C ILE A 413 3.87 2.39 23.28
N LEU A 414 3.79 2.57 21.97
CA LEU A 414 3.62 1.52 20.96
C LEU A 414 4.52 1.84 19.78
N GLU A 415 5.18 0.82 19.24
CA GLU A 415 6.00 0.91 18.04
C GLU A 415 5.59 -0.23 17.11
N ASP A 416 5.56 0.07 15.81
CA ASP A 416 5.29 -0.90 14.74
C ASP A 416 4.00 -1.71 14.92
N VAL A 417 2.90 -1.06 15.30
CA VAL A 417 1.60 -1.74 15.44
C VAL A 417 0.82 -1.62 14.15
N ARG A 418 0.44 -2.75 13.54
CA ARG A 418 -0.47 -2.80 12.38
C ARG A 418 -1.85 -2.27 12.78
N MET A 419 -2.10 -1.00 12.46
CA MET A 419 -3.26 -0.24 12.93
C MET A 419 -3.41 1.03 12.10
N PHE A 420 -4.59 1.22 11.49
CA PHE A 420 -4.89 2.43 10.75
C PHE A 420 -5.17 3.63 11.65
N HIS A 421 -5.10 4.81 11.03
CA HIS A 421 -5.06 6.10 11.70
C HIS A 421 -6.17 6.35 12.73
N GLU A 422 -7.43 6.10 12.40
CA GLU A 422 -8.55 6.38 13.30
C GLU A 422 -8.50 5.50 14.55
N TYR A 423 -8.10 4.22 14.40
CA TYR A 423 -7.92 3.35 15.54
C TYR A 423 -6.74 3.85 16.41
N ALA A 424 -5.62 4.21 15.79
CA ALA A 424 -4.47 4.78 16.50
C ALA A 424 -4.85 6.05 17.29
N LEU A 425 -5.67 6.92 16.71
CA LEU A 425 -6.09 8.17 17.32
C LEU A 425 -7.02 7.95 18.53
N VAL A 426 -7.94 6.98 18.43
CA VAL A 426 -8.81 6.60 19.55
C VAL A 426 -8.01 5.94 20.68
N LEU A 427 -7.03 5.09 20.35
CA LEU A 427 -6.13 4.49 21.32
C LEU A 427 -5.21 5.53 21.98
N ALA A 428 -4.74 6.53 21.24
CA ALA A 428 -4.00 7.68 21.78
C ALA A 428 -4.83 8.46 22.81
N CYS A 429 -6.13 8.65 22.57
CA CYS A 429 -7.04 9.26 23.54
C CYS A 429 -7.20 8.42 24.82
N ALA A 430 -7.17 7.09 24.71
CA ALA A 430 -7.18 6.20 25.86
C ALA A 430 -5.89 6.33 26.69
N TYR A 431 -4.73 6.33 26.03
CA TYR A 431 -3.43 6.57 26.67
C TYR A 431 -3.30 7.96 27.29
N ALA A 432 -3.87 8.99 26.65
CA ALA A 432 -3.90 10.34 27.20
C ALA A 432 -4.63 10.35 28.56
N GLN A 433 -5.77 9.68 28.66
CA GLN A 433 -6.47 9.53 29.94
C GLN A 433 -5.68 8.67 30.95
N ALA A 434 -5.11 7.54 30.52
CA ALA A 434 -4.32 6.67 31.39
C ALA A 434 -3.12 7.41 32.02
N ARG A 435 -2.48 8.29 31.25
CA ARG A 435 -1.27 9.03 31.66
C ARG A 435 -1.54 10.45 32.14
N SER A 436 -2.81 10.84 32.28
CA SER A 436 -3.23 12.20 32.68
C SER A 436 -2.61 13.30 31.80
N VAL A 437 -2.62 13.07 30.48
CA VAL A 437 -2.19 14.01 29.46
C VAL A 437 -3.43 14.61 28.79
N GLU A 438 -3.47 15.93 28.64
CA GLU A 438 -4.67 16.66 28.19
C GLU A 438 -4.74 16.89 26.67
N ALA A 439 -3.67 16.58 25.94
CA ALA A 439 -3.56 16.83 24.52
C ALA A 439 -3.15 15.59 23.73
N VAL A 440 -3.77 15.43 22.56
CA VAL A 440 -3.43 14.42 21.56
C VAL A 440 -3.11 15.15 20.26
N LEU A 441 -1.92 14.91 19.73
CA LEU A 441 -1.52 15.35 18.40
C LEU A 441 -1.38 14.13 17.49
N TRP A 442 -1.55 14.33 16.19
CA TRP A 442 -1.40 13.24 15.23
C TRP A 442 -0.66 13.66 13.97
N ARG A 443 -0.03 12.69 13.29
CA ARG A 443 0.65 12.91 12.02
C ARG A 443 0.47 11.67 11.14
N LYS A 444 0.31 11.90 9.84
CA LYS A 444 0.36 10.85 8.83
C LYS A 444 1.65 10.96 8.04
N ASP A 445 2.41 9.87 7.97
CA ASP A 445 3.49 9.73 7.00
C ASP A 445 2.87 9.13 5.73
N GLN A 446 2.89 9.90 4.65
CA GLN A 446 2.29 9.53 3.36
C GLN A 446 3.35 9.23 2.31
N THR A 447 4.60 8.97 2.70
CA THR A 447 5.70 8.62 1.78
C THR A 447 5.30 7.49 0.83
N TYR A 448 4.55 6.50 1.33
CA TYR A 448 4.01 5.38 0.56
C TYR A 448 2.48 5.39 0.48
N GLY A 449 1.84 6.50 0.84
CA GLY A 449 0.39 6.62 0.89
C GLY A 449 -0.23 6.76 -0.50
N TRP A 450 -1.53 6.49 -0.59
CA TRP A 450 -2.33 6.74 -1.79
C TRP A 450 -2.78 8.21 -1.85
N VAL A 451 -2.01 9.06 -2.56
CA VAL A 451 -2.15 10.54 -2.56
C VAL A 451 -2.70 11.11 -3.87
#